data_AF-A0A7V5FFD1-F1
#
_entry.id   AF-A0A7V5FFD1-F1
#
_cell.length_a   1.000
_cell.length_b   1.000
_cell.length_c   1.000
_cell.angle_alpha   90.00
_cell.angle_beta   90.00
_cell.angle_gamma   90.00
#
_symmetry.space_group_name_H-M   'P 1'
#
loop_
_entity.id
_entity.type
_entity.pdbx_description
1 polymer ?
#
loop_
_entity_poly.entity_id
_entity_poly.type
_entity_poly.pdbx_seq_one_letter_code
_entity_poly.pdbx_strand_id
1 'polypeptide(L)'
;MKTESLEIDDRFGEEYKGRYVFQEITWAKRNRIIQKYTKYSKATGEVENSDFIAIQAETIWASLKEQPQGKPITLEKLLGEDVGVPIELGELFSKIVNKLNGMSHEDLRFLLEQLDEESRIQLFRSFGFVKPSDGRQHNLQDSQLKPFSNLLSSSMS
;
A
#
# COMPACT_ATOMS: atom_id res chain seq x y z
N MET A 1 -6.14 8.28 -21.88
CA MET A 1 -5.91 7.74 -20.52
C MET A 1 -5.63 6.25 -20.68
N LYS A 2 -4.60 5.73 -20.02
CA LYS A 2 -4.21 4.33 -20.11
C LYS A 2 -5.30 3.42 -19.50
N THR A 3 -5.41 2.21 -20.02
CA THR A 3 -6.38 1.20 -19.56
C THR A 3 -5.68 -0.15 -19.42
N GLU A 4 -6.06 -0.93 -18.42
CA GLU A 4 -5.57 -2.29 -18.19
C GLU A 4 -6.75 -3.20 -17.87
N SER A 5 -6.80 -4.38 -18.50
CA SER A 5 -7.81 -5.40 -18.23
C SER A 5 -7.18 -6.54 -17.45
N LEU A 6 -7.94 -7.08 -16.49
CA LEU A 6 -7.55 -8.19 -15.65
C LEU A 6 -8.67 -9.24 -15.70
N GLU A 7 -8.29 -10.48 -16.00
CA GLU A 7 -9.17 -11.63 -15.85
C GLU A 7 -8.89 -12.31 -14.51
N ILE A 8 -9.94 -12.52 -13.72
CA ILE A 8 -9.87 -13.14 -12.40
C ILE A 8 -10.55 -14.50 -12.45
N ASP A 9 -9.84 -15.52 -11.96
CA ASP A 9 -10.33 -16.88 -11.77
C ASP A 9 -11.04 -17.03 -10.41
N ASP A 10 -11.31 -18.26 -9.99
CA ASP A 10 -12.06 -18.58 -8.77
C ASP A 10 -11.20 -18.58 -7.49
N ARG A 11 -9.89 -18.31 -7.57
CA ARG A 11 -8.97 -18.42 -6.42
C ARG A 11 -9.26 -17.45 -5.28
N PHE A 12 -9.97 -16.36 -5.55
CA PHE A 12 -10.39 -15.39 -4.55
C PHE A 12 -11.84 -15.60 -4.07
N GLY A 13 -12.55 -16.57 -4.65
CA GLY A 13 -13.98 -16.78 -4.50
C GLY A 13 -14.72 -16.56 -5.84
N GLU A 14 -15.70 -17.41 -6.13
CA GLU A 14 -16.52 -17.34 -7.35
C GLU A 14 -17.22 -15.98 -7.53
N GLU A 15 -17.46 -15.25 -6.44
CA GLU A 15 -17.99 -13.89 -6.49
C GLU A 15 -17.10 -12.86 -7.19
N TYR A 16 -15.78 -13.06 -7.22
CA TYR A 16 -14.82 -12.11 -7.80
C TYR A 16 -14.37 -12.54 -9.19
N LYS A 17 -14.90 -13.65 -9.70
CA LYS A 17 -14.51 -14.20 -10.99
C LYS A 17 -15.01 -13.32 -12.12
N GLY A 18 -14.15 -13.13 -13.12
CA GLY A 18 -14.47 -12.47 -14.37
C GLY A 18 -13.57 -11.30 -14.70
N ARG A 19 -14.05 -10.48 -15.63
CA ARG A 19 -13.26 -9.42 -16.25
C ARG A 19 -13.42 -8.10 -15.52
N TYR A 20 -12.27 -7.50 -15.19
CA TYR A 20 -12.16 -6.16 -14.62
C TYR A 20 -11.41 -5.25 -15.58
N VAL A 21 -11.86 -4.01 -15.73
CA VAL A 21 -11.20 -3.00 -16.55
C VAL A 21 -10.89 -1.79 -15.69
N PHE A 22 -9.61 -1.48 -15.58
CA PHE A 22 -9.09 -0.32 -14.87
C PHE A 22 -8.64 0.74 -15.87
N GLN A 23 -8.88 2.00 -15.53
CA GLN A 23 -8.43 3.14 -16.31
C GLN A 23 -7.71 4.14 -15.40
N GLU A 24 -6.64 4.73 -15.92
CA GLU A 24 -5.95 5.86 -15.31
C GLU A 24 -6.95 6.97 -14.97
N ILE A 25 -6.89 7.48 -13.74
CA ILE A 25 -7.67 8.65 -13.31
C ILE A 25 -6.95 9.94 -13.66
N THR A 26 -7.70 11.04 -13.76
CA THR A 26 -7.10 12.34 -14.07
C THR A 26 -6.29 12.82 -12.87
N TRP A 27 -5.29 13.66 -13.15
CA TRP A 27 -4.53 14.36 -12.11
C TRP A 27 -5.47 15.07 -11.11
N ALA A 28 -6.50 15.75 -11.61
CA ALA A 28 -7.48 16.44 -10.77
C ALA A 28 -8.30 15.47 -9.88
N LYS A 29 -8.70 14.30 -10.40
CA LYS A 29 -9.40 13.29 -9.60
C LYS A 29 -8.49 12.71 -8.52
N ARG A 30 -7.23 12.42 -8.84
CA ARG A 30 -6.22 11.95 -7.87
C ARG A 30 -6.02 12.96 -6.73
N ASN A 31 -5.82 14.24 -7.08
CA ASN A 31 -5.66 15.31 -6.08
C ASN A 31 -6.90 15.47 -5.19
N ARG A 32 -8.11 15.38 -5.76
CA ARG A 32 -9.35 15.44 -4.96
C ARG A 32 -9.50 14.27 -4.00
N ILE A 33 -9.08 13.06 -4.40
CA ILE A 33 -9.08 11.89 -3.51
C ILE A 33 -8.12 12.12 -2.34
N ILE A 34 -6.88 12.53 -2.62
CA ILE A 34 -5.89 12.81 -1.58
C ILE A 34 -6.42 13.88 -0.61
N GLN A 35 -6.88 15.02 -1.13
CA GLN A 35 -7.41 16.10 -0.30
C GLN A 35 -8.63 15.69 0.53
N LYS A 36 -9.48 14.80 0.03
CA LYS A 36 -10.66 14.30 0.75
C LYS A 36 -10.27 13.53 2.01
N TYR A 37 -9.15 12.81 1.98
CA TYR A 37 -8.70 11.92 3.05
C TYR A 37 -7.46 12.42 3.79
N THR A 38 -6.97 13.61 3.44
CA THR A 38 -5.91 14.31 4.15
C THR A 38 -6.48 15.47 4.95
N LYS A 39 -6.24 15.48 6.25
CA LYS A 39 -6.55 16.59 7.15
C LYS A 39 -5.35 17.53 7.20
N TYR A 40 -5.59 18.80 6.90
CA TYR A 40 -4.59 19.86 6.97
C TYR A 40 -4.84 20.76 8.18
N SER A 41 -3.76 21.25 8.79
CA SER A 41 -3.80 22.28 9.81
C SER A 41 -4.26 23.59 9.19
N LYS A 42 -5.29 24.20 9.77
CA LYS A 42 -5.78 25.51 9.30
C LYS A 42 -4.78 26.63 9.57
N ALA A 43 -3.88 26.45 10.54
CA ALA A 43 -2.94 27.47 10.97
C ALA A 43 -1.65 27.45 10.15
N THR A 44 -1.08 26.27 9.91
CA THR A 44 0.21 26.12 9.21
C THR A 44 0.07 25.64 7.77
N GLY A 45 -1.07 25.05 7.40
CA GLY A 45 -1.25 24.41 6.10
C GLY A 45 -0.57 23.04 5.98
N GLU A 46 0.07 22.56 7.04
CA GLU A 46 0.75 21.26 7.08
C GLU A 46 -0.26 20.11 7.21
N VAL A 47 0.15 18.90 6.84
CA VAL A 47 -0.66 17.69 7.01
C VAL A 47 -0.70 17.29 8.48
N GLU A 48 -1.89 17.23 9.07
CA GLU A 48 -2.09 16.70 10.43
C GLU A 48 -2.30 15.19 10.42
N ASN A 49 -3.05 14.68 9.45
CA ASN A 49 -3.36 13.26 9.32
C ASN A 49 -3.70 12.93 7.86
N SER A 50 -3.44 11.71 7.42
CA SER A 50 -3.88 11.21 6.11
C SER A 50 -4.31 9.75 6.21
N ASP A 51 -5.52 9.45 5.74
CA ASP A 51 -6.03 8.08 5.67
C ASP A 51 -5.61 7.44 4.33
N PHE A 52 -4.45 6.79 4.34
CA PHE A 52 -3.90 6.20 3.13
C PHE A 52 -4.66 4.98 2.65
N ILE A 53 -5.29 4.24 3.55
CA ILE A 53 -6.11 3.09 3.19
C ILE A 53 -7.30 3.58 2.37
N ALA A 54 -7.95 4.66 2.82
CA ALA A 54 -9.05 5.26 2.09
C ALA A 54 -8.63 5.92 0.77
N ILE A 55 -7.45 6.56 0.72
CA ILE A 55 -6.88 7.07 -0.53
C ILE A 55 -6.68 5.95 -1.54
N GLN A 56 -6.10 4.83 -1.12
CA GLN A 56 -5.84 3.69 -2.00
C GLN A 56 -7.14 3.02 -2.46
N ALA A 57 -8.08 2.77 -1.53
CA ALA A 57 -9.37 2.19 -1.82
C ALA A 57 -10.19 3.05 -2.80
N GLU A 58 -10.28 4.37 -2.58
CA GLU A 58 -10.99 5.25 -3.53
C GLU A 58 -10.24 5.37 -4.85
N THR A 59 -8.91 5.28 -4.88
CA THR A 59 -8.13 5.26 -6.13
C THR A 59 -8.43 4.01 -6.95
N ILE A 60 -8.45 2.82 -6.32
CA ILE A 60 -8.87 1.56 -6.97
C ILE A 60 -10.27 1.72 -7.53
N TRP A 61 -11.22 2.16 -6.70
CA TRP A 61 -12.63 2.29 -7.09
C TRP A 61 -12.83 3.32 -8.20
N ALA A 62 -12.14 4.46 -8.15
CA ALA A 62 -12.25 5.50 -9.17
C ALA A 62 -11.63 5.08 -10.52
N SER A 63 -10.61 4.22 -10.49
CA SER A 63 -10.00 3.63 -11.68
C SER A 63 -10.80 2.46 -12.24
N LEU A 64 -11.57 1.74 -11.43
CA LEU A 64 -12.39 0.62 -11.89
C LEU A 64 -13.56 1.11 -12.76
N LYS A 65 -13.58 0.72 -14.05
CA LYS A 65 -14.61 1.13 -15.04
C LYS A 65 -15.58 0.03 -15.39
N GLU A 66 -15.09 -1.20 -15.46
CA GLU A 66 -15.91 -2.38 -15.74
C GLU A 66 -15.56 -3.48 -14.74
N GLN A 67 -16.58 -4.22 -14.34
CA GLN A 67 -16.48 -5.35 -13.43
C GLN A 67 -17.68 -6.30 -13.62
N PRO A 68 -17.61 -7.55 -13.14
CA PRO A 68 -18.73 -8.49 -13.20
C PRO A 68 -19.98 -7.97 -12.48
N GLN A 69 -21.17 -8.24 -13.03
CA GLN A 69 -22.44 -7.70 -12.50
C GLN A 69 -22.96 -8.39 -11.23
N GLY A 70 -22.48 -9.61 -10.92
CA GLY A 70 -23.06 -10.44 -9.86
C GLY A 70 -22.80 -9.95 -8.43
N LYS A 71 -21.59 -9.45 -8.16
CA LYS A 71 -21.13 -8.92 -6.85
C LYS A 71 -20.01 -7.90 -7.07
N PRO A 72 -20.34 -6.63 -7.37
CA PRO A 72 -19.34 -5.63 -7.69
C PRO A 72 -18.44 -5.32 -6.49
N ILE A 73 -17.17 -5.08 -6.77
CA ILE A 73 -16.25 -4.35 -5.89
C ILE A 73 -16.83 -2.95 -5.66
N THR A 74 -17.10 -2.64 -4.41
CA THR A 74 -17.54 -1.31 -3.95
C THR A 74 -16.46 -0.67 -3.08
N LEU A 75 -16.59 0.64 -2.86
CA LEU A 75 -15.68 1.35 -1.97
C LEU A 75 -15.77 0.81 -0.53
N GLU A 76 -16.98 0.50 -0.07
CA GLU A 76 -17.22 -0.07 1.27
C GLU A 76 -16.53 -1.43 1.41
N LYS A 77 -16.58 -2.27 0.36
CA LYS A 77 -15.90 -3.58 0.34
C LYS A 77 -14.38 -3.44 0.39
N LEU A 78 -13.82 -2.42 -0.26
CA LEU A 78 -12.37 -2.14 -0.23
C LEU A 78 -11.90 -1.58 1.13
N LEU A 79 -12.80 -0.95 1.88
CA LEU A 79 -12.54 -0.39 3.21
C LEU A 79 -12.88 -1.33 4.37
N GLY A 80 -13.59 -2.44 4.11
CA GLY A 80 -14.10 -3.32 5.15
C GLY A 80 -12.99 -4.07 5.89
N GLU A 81 -12.91 -3.91 7.21
CA GLU A 81 -11.95 -4.61 8.07
C GLU A 81 -12.36 -6.08 8.32
N ASP A 82 -13.63 -6.32 8.68
CA ASP A 82 -14.14 -7.66 8.96
C ASP A 82 -14.71 -8.37 7.72
N VAL A 83 -15.31 -7.61 6.80
CA VAL A 83 -16.01 -8.13 5.62
C VAL A 83 -15.53 -7.39 4.36
N GLY A 84 -14.23 -7.47 4.11
CA GLY A 84 -13.54 -6.81 3.00
C GLY A 84 -13.33 -7.68 1.75
N VAL A 85 -12.51 -7.17 0.83
CA VAL A 85 -11.91 -7.96 -0.25
C VAL A 85 -10.77 -8.83 0.30
N PRO A 86 -10.49 -10.02 -0.27
CA PRO A 86 -9.29 -10.79 0.07
C PRO A 86 -8.02 -9.96 -0.11
N ILE A 87 -7.04 -10.13 0.78
CA ILE A 87 -5.78 -9.38 0.77
C ILE A 87 -5.10 -9.44 -0.60
N GLU A 88 -4.92 -10.65 -1.13
CA GLU A 88 -4.26 -10.87 -2.43
C GLU A 88 -5.00 -10.21 -3.60
N LEU A 89 -6.34 -10.10 -3.52
CA LEU A 89 -7.14 -9.41 -4.53
C LEU A 89 -6.93 -7.89 -4.45
N GLY A 90 -6.90 -7.34 -3.22
CA GLY A 90 -6.60 -5.92 -2.98
C GLY A 90 -5.19 -5.52 -3.45
N GLU A 91 -4.20 -6.38 -3.22
CA GLU A 91 -2.82 -6.19 -3.70
C GLU A 91 -2.75 -6.21 -5.24
N LEU A 92 -3.45 -7.15 -5.87
CA LEU A 92 -3.51 -7.26 -7.32
C LEU A 92 -4.10 -6.01 -7.96
N PHE A 93 -5.21 -5.50 -7.41
CA PHE A 93 -5.79 -4.22 -7.85
C PHE A 93 -4.81 -3.07 -7.63
N SER A 94 -4.22 -2.96 -6.45
CA SER A 94 -3.26 -1.91 -6.11
C SER A 94 -2.09 -1.86 -7.10
N LYS A 95 -1.54 -3.01 -7.48
CA LYS A 95 -0.46 -3.08 -8.47
C LYS A 95 -0.87 -2.49 -9.82
N ILE A 96 -2.08 -2.79 -10.30
CA ILE A 96 -2.60 -2.27 -11.57
C ILE A 96 -2.81 -0.77 -11.50
N VAL A 97 -3.50 -0.26 -10.47
CA VAL A 97 -3.74 1.18 -10.37
C VAL A 97 -2.48 1.98 -10.12
N ASN A 98 -1.50 1.47 -9.37
CA ASN A 98 -0.23 2.15 -9.16
C ASN A 98 0.52 2.33 -10.49
N LYS A 99 0.56 1.27 -11.31
CA LYS A 99 1.12 1.30 -12.66
C LYS A 99 0.39 2.28 -13.58
N LEU A 100 -0.96 2.28 -13.57
CA LEU A 100 -1.76 3.16 -14.41
C LEU A 100 -1.62 4.64 -14.05
N ASN A 101 -1.62 4.95 -12.74
CA ASN A 101 -1.63 6.32 -12.24
C ASN A 101 -0.24 6.90 -11.99
N GLY A 102 0.81 6.21 -12.46
CA GLY A 102 2.18 6.69 -12.40
C GLY A 102 2.69 6.90 -10.98
N MET A 103 2.21 6.14 -9.99
CA MET A 103 2.84 6.12 -8.67
C MET A 103 4.19 5.41 -8.79
N SER A 104 5.26 6.20 -8.91
CA SER A 104 6.62 5.66 -8.87
C SER A 104 6.96 5.22 -7.44
N HIS A 105 7.97 4.35 -7.28
CA HIS A 105 8.52 4.02 -5.96
C HIS A 105 8.98 5.27 -5.18
N GLU A 106 9.33 6.36 -5.87
CA GLU A 106 9.75 7.63 -5.27
C GLU A 106 8.56 8.46 -4.77
N ASP A 107 7.43 8.48 -5.49
CA ASP A 107 6.19 9.11 -5.00
C ASP A 107 5.66 8.38 -3.76
N LEU A 108 5.75 7.06 -3.80
CA LEU A 108 5.39 6.18 -2.69
C LEU A 108 6.32 6.44 -1.49
N ARG A 109 7.62 6.57 -1.74
CA ARG A 109 8.64 6.89 -0.73
C ARG A 109 8.47 8.31 -0.15
N PHE A 110 8.13 9.31 -0.95
CA PHE A 110 7.87 10.66 -0.47
C PHE A 110 6.61 10.74 0.40
N LEU A 111 5.56 10.02 0.02
CA LEU A 111 4.36 9.85 0.86
C LEU A 111 4.68 9.08 2.15
N LEU A 112 5.56 8.08 2.08
CA LEU A 112 6.03 7.30 3.23
C LEU A 112 6.95 8.10 4.17
N GLU A 113 7.82 8.96 3.66
CA GLU A 113 8.76 9.77 4.47
C GLU A 113 8.03 10.84 5.28
N GLN A 114 6.85 11.28 4.85
CA GLN A 114 5.97 12.18 5.61
C GLN A 114 5.13 11.46 6.66
N LEU A 115 5.19 10.13 6.71
CA LEU A 115 4.39 9.33 7.63
C LEU A 115 5.14 8.97 8.91
N ASP A 116 4.41 8.97 10.02
CA ASP A 116 4.87 8.31 11.23
C ASP A 116 5.03 6.79 11.00
N GLU A 117 5.75 6.15 11.91
CA GLU A 117 6.13 4.73 11.81
C GLU A 117 4.89 3.81 11.72
N GLU A 118 3.82 4.12 12.45
CA GLU A 118 2.59 3.33 12.46
C GLU A 118 1.84 3.41 11.13
N SER A 119 1.71 4.62 10.59
CA SER A 119 1.07 4.87 9.31
C SER A 119 1.86 4.26 8.16
N ARG A 120 3.20 4.27 8.23
CA ARG A 120 4.06 3.54 7.28
C ARG A 120 3.83 2.03 7.36
N ILE A 121 3.78 1.45 8.55
CA ILE A 121 3.55 0.00 8.72
C ILE A 121 2.17 -0.41 8.19
N GLN A 122 1.13 0.39 8.45
CA GLN A 122 -0.21 0.14 7.90
C GLN A 122 -0.21 0.26 6.37
N LEU A 123 0.46 1.27 5.82
CA LEU A 123 0.60 1.45 4.38
C LEU A 123 1.33 0.27 3.73
N PHE A 124 2.46 -0.18 4.30
CA PHE A 124 3.20 -1.32 3.77
C PHE A 124 2.44 -2.64 3.89
N ARG A 125 1.60 -2.81 4.93
CA ARG A 125 0.64 -3.92 4.99
C ARG A 125 -0.39 -3.82 3.87
N SER A 126 -0.94 -2.62 3.62
CA SER A 126 -1.93 -2.41 2.55
C SER A 126 -1.37 -2.63 1.14
N PHE A 127 -0.06 -2.47 0.97
CA PHE A 127 0.65 -2.74 -0.28
C PHE A 127 1.24 -4.15 -0.40
N GLY A 128 1.06 -5.02 0.60
CA GLY A 128 1.59 -6.39 0.57
C GLY A 128 3.11 -6.50 0.77
N PHE A 129 3.78 -5.44 1.21
CA PHE A 129 5.24 -5.43 1.40
C PHE A 129 5.68 -6.01 2.76
N VAL A 130 4.76 -6.22 3.71
CA VAL A 130 5.07 -6.75 5.04
C VAL A 130 4.39 -8.11 5.21
N LYS A 131 5.18 -9.19 5.25
CA LYS A 131 4.72 -10.50 5.71
C LYS A 131 4.17 -10.37 7.14
N PRO A 132 3.04 -10.99 7.48
CA PRO A 132 2.65 -11.15 8.88
C PRO A 132 3.76 -11.95 9.56
N SER A 133 4.49 -11.32 10.48
CA SER A 133 5.32 -12.07 11.41
C SER A 133 4.36 -12.70 12.41
N ASP A 134 3.96 -13.93 12.14
CA ASP A 134 3.37 -14.80 13.16
C ASP A 134 4.32 -14.81 14.37
N GLY A 135 3.71 -14.62 15.54
CA GLY A 135 4.43 -14.26 16.75
C GLY A 135 5.26 -15.37 17.42
N ARG A 136 6.03 -14.89 18.40
CA ARG A 136 6.76 -15.56 19.50
C ARG A 136 8.04 -16.33 19.14
N GLN A 137 9.16 -15.84 19.69
CA GLN A 137 9.65 -16.41 20.95
C GLN A 137 10.56 -15.44 21.70
N HIS A 138 10.21 -15.24 22.96
CA HIS A 138 11.08 -14.76 24.03
C HIS A 138 12.23 -15.76 24.15
N ASN A 139 13.48 -15.32 23.91
CA ASN A 139 14.64 -15.96 24.51
C ASN A 139 15.76 -14.93 24.67
N LEU A 140 16.01 -14.60 25.93
CA LEU A 140 17.30 -14.15 26.43
C LEU A 140 18.38 -15.10 25.92
N GLN A 141 19.38 -14.56 25.22
CA GLN A 141 20.75 -15.04 25.33
C GLN A 141 21.72 -13.96 24.89
N ASP A 142 22.28 -13.31 25.91
CA ASP A 142 23.64 -12.82 26.01
C ASP A 142 24.57 -13.23 24.86
N SER A 143 25.18 -12.24 24.20
CA SER A 143 26.49 -12.34 23.56
C SER A 143 27.06 -10.94 23.28
N GLN A 144 27.64 -10.37 24.33
CA GLN A 144 28.78 -9.47 24.38
C GLN A 144 29.24 -8.73 23.10
N LEU A 145 29.23 -7.39 23.22
CA LEU A 145 30.08 -6.45 22.52
C LEU A 145 31.55 -6.88 22.57
N LYS A 146 32.19 -7.12 21.42
CA LYS A 146 33.65 -7.20 21.32
C LYS A 146 34.25 -5.80 21.12
N PRO A 147 35.23 -5.38 21.95
CA PRO A 147 35.95 -4.14 21.76
C PRO A 147 37.03 -4.30 20.68
N PHE A 148 37.12 -3.33 19.78
CA PHE A 148 38.27 -3.19 18.87
C PHE A 148 39.48 -2.67 19.67
N SER A 149 40.42 -3.56 19.98
CA SER A 149 41.76 -3.20 20.42
C SER A 149 42.74 -3.29 19.25
N ASN A 150 43.46 -2.19 19.02
CA ASN A 150 44.67 -2.08 18.21
C ASN A 150 45.68 -3.19 18.50
N LEU A 151 46.56 -3.52 17.53
CA LEU A 151 48.03 -3.48 17.64
C LEU A 151 48.71 -4.02 16.35
N LEU A 152 49.62 -3.18 15.82
CA LEU A 152 50.96 -3.44 15.22
C LEU A 152 51.09 -4.52 14.12
N SER A 153 51.41 -4.16 12.87
CA SER A 153 52.71 -3.74 12.29
C SER A 153 53.66 -4.88 11.87
N SER A 154 54.25 -4.67 10.68
CA SER A 154 55.48 -5.29 10.15
C SER A 154 55.32 -6.73 9.60
N SER A 155 55.88 -7.15 8.46
CA SER A 155 57.07 -6.70 7.72
C SER A 155 57.08 -7.25 6.28
N MET A 156 57.69 -6.48 5.37
CA MET A 156 58.60 -6.86 4.27
C MET A 156 58.15 -7.91 3.22
N SER A 157 58.06 -7.49 1.95
CA SER A 157 59.19 -7.55 0.99
C SER A 157 58.94 -6.61 -0.19
#